data_AF-A0A961HZK0-F1
#
_entry.id   AF-A0A961HZK0-F1
#
_cell.length_a   1.000
_cell.length_b   1.000
_cell.length_c   1.000
_cell.angle_alpha   90.00
_cell.angle_beta   90.00
_cell.angle_gamma   90.00
#
_symmetry.space_group_name_H-M   'P 1'
#
loop_
_entity.id
_entity.type
_entity.pdbx_description
1 polymer ?
#
loop_
_entity_poly.entity_id
_entity_poly.type
_entity_poly.pdbx_seq_one_letter_code
_entity_poly.pdbx_strand_id
1 'polypeptide(L)' 'MRNDAGRVTRGDTMDKGFRQQVVVFAAVFLLLMVGMDWFQGRPITPRTLLVNGASTLVAVAIYGAILLWRSKRNNRGE' A
#
# COMPACT_ATOMS: atom_id res chain seq x y z
N MET A 1 21.13 -33.99 0.88
CA MET A 1 19.74 -33.50 0.97
C MET A 1 19.81 -31.99 1.12
N ARG A 2 19.28 -31.25 0.13
CA ARG A 2 19.51 -29.80 -0.06
C ARG A 2 18.59 -29.04 0.91
N ASN A 3 19.14 -28.07 1.62
CA ASN A 3 18.41 -27.23 2.58
C ASN A 3 17.41 -26.32 1.87
N ASP A 4 16.18 -26.79 1.69
CA ASP A 4 15.06 -26.00 1.15
C ASP A 4 14.40 -25.10 2.21
N ALA A 5 14.67 -25.33 3.50
CA ALA A 5 14.09 -24.58 4.62
C ALA A 5 14.54 -23.09 4.68
N GLY A 6 15.72 -22.76 4.18
CA GLY A 6 16.26 -21.39 4.22
C GLY A 6 15.72 -20.46 3.12
N ARG A 7 15.09 -21.02 2.07
CA ARG A 7 14.57 -20.24 0.94
C ARG A 7 13.13 -19.79 1.16
N VAL A 8 12.33 -20.58 1.90
CA VAL A 8 10.93 -20.30 2.22
C VAL A 8 10.80 -19.11 3.18
N THR A 9 11.60 -19.09 4.24
CA THR A 9 11.56 -18.05 5.29
C THR A 9 11.94 -16.66 4.80
N ARG A 10 12.87 -16.54 3.84
CA ARG A 10 13.33 -15.24 3.32
C ARG A 10 12.31 -14.57 2.39
N GLY A 11 11.61 -15.38 1.58
CA GLY A 11 10.53 -14.90 0.70
C GLY A 11 9.34 -14.38 1.51
N ASP A 12 8.93 -15.11 2.54
CA ASP A 12 7.79 -14.75 3.38
C ASP A 12 7.99 -13.45 4.19
N THR A 13 9.22 -13.18 4.64
CA THR A 13 9.52 -11.95 5.40
C THR A 13 9.57 -10.70 4.52
N MET A 14 10.09 -10.80 3.29
CA MET A 14 10.10 -9.67 2.35
C MET A 14 8.69 -9.33 1.87
N ASP A 15 7.87 -10.36 1.62
CA ASP A 15 6.48 -10.18 1.17
C ASP A 15 5.60 -9.58 2.29
N LYS A 16 5.81 -10.00 3.55
CA LYS A 16 5.12 -9.41 4.73
C LYS A 16 5.48 -7.95 4.95
N GLY A 17 6.75 -7.57 4.86
CA GLY A 17 7.19 -6.19 5.05
C GLY A 17 6.57 -5.24 4.02
N PHE A 18 6.57 -5.65 2.74
CA PHE A 18 5.95 -4.89 1.66
C PHE A 18 4.42 -4.80 1.81
N ARG A 19 3.73 -5.93 2.08
CA ARG A 19 2.28 -5.93 2.32
C ARG A 19 1.91 -5.04 3.50
N GLN A 20 2.64 -5.15 4.61
CA GLN A 20 2.39 -4.32 5.78
C GLN A 20 2.58 -2.83 5.47
N GLN A 21 3.61 -2.47 4.70
CA GLN A 21 3.83 -1.08 4.29
C GLN A 21 2.69 -0.54 3.42
N VAL A 22 2.20 -1.34 2.47
CA VAL A 22 1.06 -0.98 1.62
C VAL A 22 -0.24 -0.84 2.43
N VAL A 23 -0.49 -1.75 3.38
CA VAL A 23 -1.68 -1.71 4.25
C VAL A 23 -1.63 -0.49 5.17
N VAL A 24 -0.48 -0.20 5.78
CA VAL A 24 -0.31 0.99 6.63
C VAL A 24 -0.51 2.26 5.82
N PHE A 25 0.06 2.34 4.60
CA PHE A 25 -0.15 3.47 3.70
C PHE A 25 -1.64 3.65 3.38
N ALA A 26 -2.34 2.58 3.02
CA ALA A 26 -3.78 2.62 2.73
C ALA A 26 -4.59 3.13 3.93
N ALA A 27 -4.31 2.62 5.12
CA ALA A 27 -5.02 3.01 6.35
C ALA A 27 -4.80 4.49 6.69
N VAL A 28 -3.55 4.97 6.63
CA VAL A 28 -3.21 6.37 6.90
C VAL A 28 -3.84 7.29 5.85
N PHE A 29 -3.77 6.92 4.56
CA PHE A 29 -4.34 7.71 3.48
C PHE A 29 -5.86 7.84 3.58
N LEU A 30 -6.56 6.73 3.88
CA LEU A 30 -8.00 6.75 4.10
C LEU A 30 -8.37 7.63 5.30
N LEU A 31 -7.62 7.53 6.39
CA LEU A 31 -7.85 8.31 7.61
C LEU A 31 -7.63 9.82 7.35
N LEU A 32 -6.63 10.17 6.54
CA LEU A 32 -6.42 11.55 6.08
C LEU A 32 -7.59 12.07 5.24
N MET A 33 -8.09 11.27 4.28
CA MET A 33 -9.24 11.65 3.45
C MET A 33 -10.49 11.90 4.31
N VAL A 34 -10.80 10.97 5.21
CA VAL A 34 -11.95 11.11 6.13
C VAL A 34 -11.76 12.30 7.07
N GLY A 35 -10.54 12.52 7.57
CA GLY A 35 -10.20 13.68 8.38
C GLY A 35 -10.39 14.99 7.62
N MET A 36 -9.96 15.06 6.36
CA MET A 36 -10.17 16.24 5.51
C MET A 36 -11.65 16.51 5.26
N ASP A 37 -12.46 15.49 4.96
CA ASP A 37 -13.90 15.66 4.80
C ASP A 37 -14.55 16.19 6.08
N TRP A 38 -14.11 15.69 7.24
CA TRP A 38 -14.55 16.19 8.55
C TRP A 38 -14.16 17.66 8.77
N PHE A 39 -12.91 18.03 8.48
CA PHE A 39 -12.43 19.42 8.56
C PHE A 39 -13.16 20.36 7.59
N GLN A 40 -13.58 19.86 6.43
CA GLN A 40 -14.35 20.61 5.44
C GLN A 40 -15.86 20.69 5.76
N GLY A 41 -16.31 20.08 6.86
CA GLY A 41 -17.73 20.03 7.23
C GLY A 41 -18.57 19.14 6.30
N ARG A 42 -17.93 18.25 5.53
CA ARG A 42 -18.63 17.31 4.66
C ARG A 42 -19.21 16.16 5.47
N PRO A 43 -20.46 15.73 5.20
CA PRO A 43 -21.06 14.63 5.93
C PRO A 43 -20.35 13.32 5.60
N ILE A 44 -19.91 12.59 6.65
CA ILE A 44 -19.35 11.25 6.54
C ILE A 44 -20.50 10.27 6.31
N THR A 45 -20.95 10.18 5.07
CA THR A 45 -21.98 9.23 4.64
C THR A 45 -21.32 7.95 4.11
N PRO A 46 -22.07 6.83 4.02
CA PRO A 46 -21.57 5.62 3.36
C PRO A 46 -21.06 5.86 1.94
N ARG A 47 -21.68 6.82 1.21
CA ARG A 47 -21.24 7.22 -0.13
C ARG A 47 -19.87 7.89 -0.11
N THR A 48 -19.65 8.80 0.84
CA THR A 48 -18.35 9.48 1.03
C THR A 48 -17.26 8.46 1.36
N LEU A 49 -17.54 7.52 2.25
CA LEU A 49 -16.60 6.44 2.60
C LEU A 49 -16.27 5.53 1.42
N LEU A 50 -17.27 5.19 0.60
CA LEU A 50 -17.07 4.41 -0.63
C LEU A 50 -16.18 5.14 -1.63
N VAL A 51 -16.40 6.44 -1.84
CA VAL A 51 -15.58 7.27 -2.73
C VAL A 51 -14.16 7.36 -2.20
N ASN A 52 -13.98 7.66 -0.91
CA ASN A 52 -12.65 7.75 -0.29
C ASN A 52 -11.93 6.39 -0.31
N GLY A 53 -12.66 5.30 -0.12
CA GLY A 53 -12.14 3.93 -0.26
C GLY A 53 -11.66 3.65 -1.68
N ALA A 54 -12.46 4.00 -2.69
CA ALA A 54 -12.05 3.86 -4.10
C ALA A 54 -10.81 4.72 -4.43
N SER A 55 -10.76 5.97 -3.96
CA SER A 55 -9.57 6.82 -4.10
C SER A 55 -8.35 6.25 -3.41
N THR A 56 -8.53 5.64 -2.22
CA THR A 56 -7.45 4.97 -1.49
C THR A 56 -6.91 3.78 -2.27
N LEU A 57 -7.78 2.96 -2.89
CA LEU A 57 -7.34 1.84 -3.73
C LEU A 57 -6.52 2.31 -4.94
N VAL A 58 -6.94 3.40 -5.59
CA VAL A 58 -6.18 3.99 -6.70
C VAL A 58 -4.82 4.49 -6.22
N ALA A 59 -4.76 5.18 -5.07
CA ALA A 59 -3.50 5.66 -4.50
C ALA A 59 -2.54 4.51 -4.17
N VAL A 60 -3.06 3.41 -3.61
CA VAL A 60 -2.30 2.19 -3.32
C VAL A 60 -1.75 1.55 -4.60
N ALA A 61 -2.56 1.46 -5.66
CA ALA A 61 -2.13 0.92 -6.93
C ALA A 61 -0.98 1.75 -7.55
N ILE A 62 -1.09 3.08 -7.51
CA ILE A 62 -0.03 3.99 -7.96
C ILE A 62 1.24 3.82 -7.12
N TYR A 63 1.10 3.76 -5.79
CA TYR A 63 2.22 3.57 -4.88
C TYR A 63 2.97 2.26 -5.17
N GLY A 64 2.23 1.16 -5.37
CA GLY A 64 2.80 -0.12 -5.78
C GLY A 64 3.51 -0.06 -7.14
N ALA A 65 2.93 0.62 -8.13
CA ALA A 65 3.53 0.79 -9.46
C ALA A 65 4.84 1.59 -9.40
N ILE A 66 4.91 2.64 -8.59
CA ILE A 66 6.13 3.44 -8.39
C ILE A 66 7.23 2.59 -7.73
N LEU A 67 6.89 1.80 -6.71
CA LEU A 67 7.85 0.90 -6.06
C LEU A 67 8.39 -0.14 -7.04
N LEU A 68 7.52 -0.72 -7.87
CA LEU A 68 7.92 -1.67 -8.92
C LEU A 68 8.85 -1.00 -9.95
N TRP A 69 8.51 0.20 -10.40
CA TRP A 69 9.34 0.97 -11.33
C TRP A 69 10.71 1.32 -10.74
N ARG A 70 10.75 1.75 -9.47
CA ARG A 70 11.99 2.05 -8.76
C ARG A 70 12.86 0.81 -8.62
N SER A 71 12.28 -0.34 -8.26
CA SER A 71 12.99 -1.62 -8.20
C SER A 71 13.59 -2.01 -9.56
N LYS A 72 12.80 -1.86 -10.64
CA LYS A 72 13.25 -2.12 -12.02
C LYS A 72 14.41 -1.21 -12.45
N ARG A 73 14.44 0.05 -12.00
CA ARG A 73 15.55 0.99 -12.27
C ARG A 73 16.80 0.64 -11.48
N ASN A 74 16.64 0.23 -10.22
CA ASN A 74 17.77 -0.13 -9.36
C ASN A 74 18.51 -1.38 -9.87
N ASN A 75 17.77 -2.36 -10.40
CA ASN A 75 18.33 -3.59 -10.99
C ASN A 75 18.93 -3.41 -12.40
N ARG A 76 18.94 -2.20 -12.96
CA ARG A 76 19.57 -1.89 -14.27
C ARG A 76 20.86 -1.09 -14.13
N GLY A 77 21.30 -0.82 -12.90
CA GLY A 77 22.54 -0.10 -12.59
C GLY A 77 23.71 -1.00 -12.19
N GLU A 78 23.55 -2.32 -12.26
CA GLU A 78 24.61 -3.35 -12.21
C GLU A 78 24.72 -4.02 -13.57
#